data_AF-A0A9W8AW66-F1
#
_entry.id   AF-A0A9W8AW66-F1
#
_cell.length_a   1.000
_cell.length_b   1.000
_cell.length_c   1.000
_cell.angle_alpha   90.00
_cell.angle_beta   90.00
_cell.angle_gamma   90.00
#
_symmetry.space_group_name_H-M   'P 1'
#
loop_
_entity.id
_entity.type
_entity.pdbx_description
1 polymer ?
#
loop_
_entity_poly.entity_id
_entity_poly.type
_entity_poly.pdbx_seq_one_letter_code
_entity_poly.pdbx_strand_id
1 'polypeptide(L)'
;VGTGADPQANIDYGSLADKTFAAMGVLRTITTLIMNLENSPDTVAQLETHLIPLVGFTLQQELVDLYDDVFEIIDSCTFTLKRISPAMWTLLPLIHKTFDGEGFDYFDVMLPTLDNYVSYGTEQVASNAEILQLLMHFYQRIMQSERSNEQERTCGCKLVEALMLNCRGRIDGLIPEVIQHAMRYIATPGGIKSRGFLVYALEVVLNALYYNPQLALGVLEQHGWTQGYFGRLTQSVDKFKRVHDKKLLIAALCAVIAMPSSQLPGSIQGGLAELFGTLLRTFETLPRAFDNRAHQEGKFSLEELSGSEDDIDADLDDLDDF
;
A
#
# COMPACT_ATOMS: atom_id res chain seq x y z
N VAL A 1 12.67 -18.27 -62.10
CA VAL A 1 11.58 -17.44 -61.56
C VAL A 1 11.13 -18.11 -60.28
N GLY A 2 11.67 -17.63 -59.16
CA GLY A 2 11.37 -18.17 -57.84
C GLY A 2 10.20 -17.43 -57.21
N THR A 3 9.30 -18.17 -56.58
CA THR A 3 8.29 -17.64 -55.67
C THR A 3 8.36 -18.48 -54.41
N GLY A 4 9.16 -18.02 -53.45
CA GLY A 4 9.10 -18.49 -52.07
C GLY A 4 7.82 -17.95 -51.45
N ALA A 5 6.98 -18.85 -50.95
CA ALA A 5 5.88 -18.50 -50.08
C ALA A 5 6.35 -18.74 -48.65
N ASP A 6 6.53 -17.66 -47.89
CA ASP A 6 6.67 -17.72 -46.43
C ASP A 6 5.34 -18.17 -45.82
N PRO A 7 5.31 -19.17 -44.94
CA PRO A 7 4.14 -19.45 -44.13
C PRO A 7 4.10 -18.45 -42.97
N GLN A 8 3.45 -17.31 -43.17
CA GLN A 8 2.98 -16.49 -42.07
C GLN A 8 1.97 -17.33 -41.27
N ALA A 9 2.40 -17.78 -40.09
CA ALA A 9 1.52 -18.33 -39.07
C ALA A 9 0.45 -17.28 -38.78
N ASN A 10 -0.74 -17.50 -39.32
CA ASN A 10 -1.93 -16.72 -39.00
C ASN A 10 -2.32 -17.12 -37.57
N ILE A 11 -1.73 -16.45 -36.58
CA ILE A 11 -2.09 -16.62 -35.17
C ILE A 11 -3.56 -16.22 -35.08
N ASP A 12 -4.44 -17.17 -34.80
CA ASP A 12 -5.87 -16.94 -34.60
C ASP A 12 -6.07 -16.18 -33.29
N TYR A 13 -5.93 -14.85 -33.36
CA TYR A 13 -6.08 -13.94 -32.23
C TYR A 13 -7.44 -14.08 -31.55
N GLY A 14 -8.49 -14.50 -32.27
CA GLY A 14 -9.82 -14.76 -31.69
C GLY A 14 -9.81 -15.99 -30.77
N SER A 15 -9.22 -17.10 -31.23
CA SER A 15 -9.08 -18.32 -30.42
C SER A 15 -8.19 -18.14 -29.19
N LEU A 16 -7.19 -17.25 -29.26
CA LEU A 16 -6.35 -16.93 -28.10
C LEU A 16 -7.10 -16.08 -27.07
N ALA A 17 -7.79 -15.03 -27.51
CA ALA A 17 -8.60 -14.18 -26.63
C ALA A 17 -9.68 -14.99 -25.89
N ASP A 18 -10.41 -15.86 -26.61
CA ASP A 18 -11.44 -16.72 -26.01
C ASP A 18 -10.87 -17.62 -24.90
N LYS A 19 -9.64 -18.11 -25.06
CA LYS A 19 -8.96 -18.92 -24.04
C LYS A 19 -8.54 -18.09 -22.84
N THR A 20 -8.06 -16.86 -23.05
CA THR A 20 -7.72 -15.94 -21.96
C THR A 20 -8.97 -15.58 -21.15
N PHE A 21 -10.09 -15.24 -21.81
CA PHE A 21 -11.37 -14.99 -21.13
C PHE A 21 -11.86 -16.20 -20.33
N ALA A 22 -11.76 -17.40 -20.91
CA ALA A 22 -12.10 -18.62 -20.18
C ALA A 22 -11.19 -18.84 -18.96
N ALA A 23 -9.89 -18.57 -19.08
CA ALA A 23 -8.94 -18.69 -17.97
C ALA A 23 -9.26 -17.70 -16.84
N MET A 24 -9.51 -16.42 -17.16
CA MET A 24 -9.91 -15.40 -16.18
C MET A 24 -11.17 -15.85 -15.39
N GLY A 25 -12.20 -16.34 -16.09
CA GLY A 25 -13.41 -16.85 -15.44
C GLY A 25 -13.15 -18.01 -14.48
N VAL A 26 -12.21 -18.90 -14.82
CA VAL A 26 -11.80 -20.00 -13.94
C VAL A 26 -11.03 -19.47 -12.72
N LEU A 27 -10.08 -18.54 -12.90
CA LEU A 27 -9.31 -17.96 -11.80
C LEU A 27 -10.22 -17.23 -10.80
N ARG A 28 -11.18 -16.42 -11.28
CA ARG A 28 -12.17 -15.77 -10.41
C ARG A 28 -13.02 -16.76 -9.63
N THR A 29 -13.39 -17.87 -10.27
CA THR A 29 -14.13 -18.94 -9.57
C THR A 29 -13.26 -19.54 -8.45
N ILE A 30 -11.95 -19.69 -8.67
CA ILE A 30 -11.02 -20.15 -7.63
C ILE A 30 -10.95 -19.12 -6.49
N THR A 31 -10.84 -17.83 -6.77
CA THR A 31 -10.85 -16.77 -5.75
C THR A 31 -12.11 -16.85 -4.90
N THR A 32 -13.29 -16.90 -5.52
CA THR A 32 -14.57 -17.04 -4.81
C THR A 32 -14.63 -18.30 -3.96
N LEU A 33 -14.06 -19.43 -4.42
CA LEU A 33 -13.97 -20.63 -3.62
C LEU A 33 -13.08 -20.43 -2.38
N ILE A 34 -11.95 -19.73 -2.50
CA ILE A 34 -11.08 -19.42 -1.35
C ILE A 34 -11.84 -18.58 -0.33
N MET A 35 -12.51 -17.51 -0.76
CA MET A 35 -13.27 -16.63 0.12
C MET A 35 -14.39 -17.37 0.86
N ASN A 36 -15.08 -18.31 0.20
CA ASN A 36 -16.10 -19.14 0.85
C ASN A 36 -15.54 -20.19 1.83
N LEU A 37 -14.22 -20.42 1.82
CA LEU A 37 -13.52 -21.35 2.71
C LEU A 37 -12.84 -20.64 3.88
N GLU A 38 -13.24 -19.39 4.22
CA GLU A 38 -12.67 -18.62 5.33
C GLU A 38 -12.70 -19.39 6.67
N ASN A 39 -13.74 -20.20 6.89
CA ASN A 39 -13.89 -21.05 8.07
C ASN A 39 -13.18 -22.42 7.97
N SER A 40 -12.38 -22.66 6.93
CA SER A 40 -11.70 -23.94 6.65
C SER A 40 -10.26 -23.74 6.17
N PRO A 41 -9.38 -23.15 7.00
CA PRO A 41 -8.01 -22.79 6.62
C PRO A 41 -7.13 -23.98 6.20
N ASP A 42 -7.40 -25.18 6.71
CA ASP A 42 -6.67 -26.40 6.30
C ASP A 42 -6.97 -26.78 4.84
N THR A 43 -8.18 -26.51 4.36
CA THR A 43 -8.56 -26.71 2.96
C THR A 43 -7.90 -25.67 2.07
N VAL A 44 -7.89 -24.41 2.50
CA VAL A 44 -7.20 -23.33 1.77
C VAL A 44 -5.69 -23.60 1.70
N ALA A 45 -5.09 -24.11 2.77
CA ALA A 45 -3.67 -24.49 2.77
C ALA A 45 -3.35 -25.62 1.78
N GLN A 46 -4.26 -26.59 1.60
CA GLN A 46 -4.10 -27.61 0.57
C GLN A 46 -4.25 -27.02 -0.83
N LEU A 47 -5.23 -26.13 -1.02
CA LEU A 47 -5.45 -25.46 -2.30
C LEU A 47 -4.24 -24.59 -2.68
N GLU A 48 -3.65 -23.86 -1.73
CA GLU A 48 -2.44 -23.05 -1.90
C GLU A 48 -1.32 -23.85 -2.59
N THR A 49 -1.12 -25.12 -2.21
CA THR A 49 -0.07 -25.97 -2.81
C THR A 49 -0.28 -26.23 -4.31
N HIS A 50 -1.52 -26.22 -4.78
CA HIS A 50 -1.87 -26.37 -6.19
C HIS A 50 -1.88 -25.04 -6.95
N LEU A 51 -2.12 -23.93 -6.25
CA LEU A 51 -2.19 -22.60 -6.85
C LEU A 51 -0.80 -21.97 -7.03
N ILE A 52 0.18 -22.27 -6.19
CA ILE A 52 1.53 -21.71 -6.31
C ILE A 52 2.16 -21.98 -7.70
N PRO A 53 2.14 -23.20 -8.26
CA PRO A 53 2.66 -23.44 -9.61
C PRO A 53 1.90 -22.69 -10.70
N LEU A 54 0.58 -22.52 -10.55
CA LEU A 54 -0.27 -21.78 -11.48
C LEU A 54 0.12 -20.30 -11.50
N VAL A 55 0.17 -19.68 -10.32
CA VAL A 55 0.61 -18.28 -10.15
C VAL A 55 2.04 -18.10 -10.69
N GLY A 56 2.96 -18.99 -10.29
CA GLY A 56 4.34 -18.96 -10.75
C GLY A 56 4.45 -19.04 -12.28
N PHE A 57 3.66 -19.89 -12.94
CA PHE A 57 3.61 -19.98 -14.39
C PHE A 57 3.10 -18.69 -15.03
N THR A 58 1.99 -18.12 -14.54
CA THR A 58 1.43 -16.85 -15.03
C THR A 58 2.45 -15.73 -14.99
N LEU A 59 3.15 -15.56 -13.86
CA LEU A 59 4.17 -14.52 -13.69
C LEU A 59 5.41 -14.77 -14.55
N GLN A 60 5.85 -16.03 -14.68
CA GLN A 60 7.03 -16.38 -15.48
C GLN A 60 6.82 -16.27 -16.99
N GLN A 61 5.60 -16.53 -17.45
CA GLN A 61 5.22 -16.39 -18.87
C GLN A 61 4.70 -14.99 -19.20
N GLU A 62 4.70 -14.07 -18.23
CA GLU A 62 4.27 -12.68 -18.40
C GLU A 62 2.86 -12.59 -19.01
N LEU A 63 1.93 -13.42 -18.51
CA LEU A 63 0.54 -13.41 -18.95
C LEU A 63 -0.21 -12.25 -18.28
N VAL A 64 0.08 -11.03 -18.72
CA VAL A 64 -0.37 -9.77 -18.12
C VAL A 64 -1.89 -9.70 -17.94
N ASP A 65 -2.66 -10.22 -18.91
CA ASP A 65 -4.12 -10.25 -18.85
C ASP A 65 -4.69 -11.04 -17.66
N LEU A 66 -3.87 -11.83 -16.96
CA LEU A 66 -4.27 -12.64 -15.81
C LEU A 66 -3.72 -12.10 -14.47
N TYR A 67 -3.02 -10.96 -14.46
CA TYR A 67 -2.35 -10.44 -13.27
C TYR A 67 -3.34 -10.12 -12.14
N ASP A 68 -4.45 -9.45 -12.46
CA ASP A 68 -5.50 -9.13 -11.49
C ASP A 68 -5.97 -10.40 -10.76
N ASP A 69 -6.33 -11.44 -11.51
CA ASP A 69 -6.87 -12.66 -10.92
C ASP A 69 -5.81 -13.43 -10.11
N VAL A 70 -4.54 -13.47 -10.54
CA VAL A 70 -3.51 -14.22 -9.79
C VAL A 70 -3.05 -13.48 -8.54
N PHE A 71 -2.98 -12.15 -8.55
CA PHE A 71 -2.66 -11.38 -7.34
C PHE A 71 -3.81 -11.44 -6.34
N GLU A 72 -5.07 -11.42 -6.81
CA GLU A 72 -6.25 -11.62 -5.96
C GLU A 72 -6.26 -13.02 -5.32
N ILE A 73 -5.82 -14.05 -6.05
CA ILE A 73 -5.65 -15.41 -5.48
C ILE A 73 -4.60 -15.43 -4.37
N ILE A 74 -3.44 -14.79 -4.57
CA ILE A 74 -2.38 -14.73 -3.55
C ILE A 74 -2.89 -13.99 -2.31
N ASP A 75 -3.50 -12.83 -2.53
CA ASP A 75 -4.10 -12.01 -1.47
C ASP A 75 -5.15 -12.82 -0.70
N SER A 76 -6.15 -13.38 -1.38
CA SER A 76 -7.20 -14.20 -0.76
C SER A 76 -6.66 -15.37 0.05
N CYS A 77 -5.65 -16.09 -0.47
CA CYS A 77 -5.01 -17.19 0.25
C CYS A 77 -4.32 -16.68 1.52
N THR A 78 -3.46 -15.67 1.40
CA THR A 78 -2.67 -15.16 2.52
C THR A 78 -3.53 -14.48 3.57
N PHE A 79 -4.56 -13.74 3.14
CA PHE A 79 -5.56 -13.14 4.00
C PHE A 79 -6.39 -14.18 4.74
N THR A 80 -6.85 -15.24 4.08
CA THR A 80 -7.62 -16.31 4.74
C THR A 80 -6.76 -17.09 5.75
N LEU A 81 -5.52 -17.38 5.38
CA LEU A 81 -4.61 -18.17 6.22
C LEU A 81 -3.96 -17.38 7.36
N LYS A 82 -3.95 -16.03 7.27
CA LYS A 82 -3.29 -15.09 8.19
C LYS A 82 -1.82 -15.46 8.48
N ARG A 83 -1.13 -16.04 7.49
CA ARG A 83 0.28 -16.45 7.53
C ARG A 83 0.84 -16.51 6.12
N ILE A 84 2.16 -16.38 6.00
CA ILE A 84 2.87 -16.62 4.74
C ILE A 84 3.60 -17.97 4.80
N SER A 85 3.18 -18.93 3.97
CA SER A 85 3.80 -20.25 3.92
C SER A 85 5.21 -20.20 3.29
N PRO A 86 6.10 -21.17 3.57
CA PRO A 86 7.41 -21.24 2.91
C PRO A 86 7.32 -21.31 1.39
N ALA A 87 6.27 -21.93 0.86
CA ALA A 87 6.03 -22.03 -0.57
C ALA A 87 5.57 -20.67 -1.14
N MET A 88 4.72 -19.94 -0.41
CA MET A 88 4.30 -18.59 -0.80
C MET A 88 5.50 -17.63 -0.91
N TRP A 89 6.43 -17.68 0.04
CA TRP A 89 7.68 -16.86 -0.01
C TRP A 89 8.49 -17.06 -1.30
N THR A 90 8.38 -18.20 -1.96
CA THR A 90 9.08 -18.45 -3.23
C THR A 90 8.53 -17.61 -4.39
N LEU A 91 7.31 -17.06 -4.26
CA LEU A 91 6.70 -16.19 -5.25
C LEU A 91 7.19 -14.74 -5.14
N LEU A 92 7.61 -14.26 -3.97
CA LEU A 92 8.01 -12.86 -3.79
C LEU A 92 9.11 -12.39 -4.78
N PRO A 93 10.18 -13.16 -5.05
CA PRO A 93 11.15 -12.78 -6.09
C PRO A 93 10.56 -12.75 -7.51
N LEU A 94 9.56 -13.60 -7.81
CA LEU A 94 8.87 -13.57 -9.10
C LEU A 94 7.98 -12.34 -9.21
N ILE A 95 7.23 -12.00 -8.15
CA ILE A 95 6.40 -10.78 -8.07
C ILE A 95 7.28 -9.55 -8.28
N HIS A 96 8.43 -9.49 -7.61
CA HIS A 96 9.40 -8.40 -7.77
C HIS A 96 9.93 -8.30 -9.20
N LYS A 97 10.31 -9.44 -9.81
CA LYS A 97 10.72 -9.47 -11.22
C LYS A 97 9.59 -8.99 -12.15
N THR A 98 8.35 -9.40 -11.91
CA THR A 98 7.19 -8.98 -12.70
C THR A 98 6.99 -7.47 -12.62
N PHE A 99 7.10 -6.89 -11.42
CA PHE A 99 7.02 -5.45 -11.21
C PHE A 99 8.13 -4.66 -11.92
N ASP A 100 9.37 -5.18 -11.95
CA ASP A 100 10.48 -4.56 -12.67
C ASP A 100 10.37 -4.66 -14.21
N GLY A 101 9.42 -5.46 -14.71
CA GLY A 101 9.13 -5.63 -16.13
C GLY A 101 7.76 -5.05 -16.54
N GLU A 102 6.95 -5.87 -17.19
CA GLU A 102 5.62 -5.50 -17.73
C GLU A 102 4.55 -5.28 -16.65
N GLY A 103 4.81 -5.70 -15.40
CA GLY A 103 3.87 -5.54 -14.29
C GLY A 103 3.96 -4.23 -13.53
N PHE A 104 4.78 -3.27 -13.96
CA PHE A 104 4.98 -2.01 -13.24
C PHE A 104 3.65 -1.25 -13.01
N ASP A 105 2.81 -1.18 -14.05
CA ASP A 105 1.55 -0.42 -14.03
C ASP A 105 0.42 -1.15 -13.26
N TYR A 106 0.70 -2.34 -12.68
CA TYR A 106 -0.21 -3.14 -11.85
C TYR A 106 0.14 -3.07 -10.36
N PHE A 107 0.88 -2.06 -9.93
CA PHE A 107 1.37 -1.99 -8.56
C PHE A 107 0.25 -1.87 -7.51
N ASP A 108 -0.83 -1.18 -7.85
CA ASP A 108 -2.04 -1.10 -7.03
C ASP A 108 -2.69 -2.48 -6.83
N VAL A 109 -2.70 -3.31 -7.87
CA VAL A 109 -3.16 -4.71 -7.84
C VAL A 109 -2.23 -5.59 -7.00
N MET A 110 -0.93 -5.33 -7.02
CA MET A 110 0.05 -6.07 -6.20
C MET A 110 0.01 -5.69 -4.72
N LEU A 111 -0.43 -4.48 -4.39
CA LEU A 111 -0.32 -3.92 -3.05
C LEU A 111 -0.96 -4.78 -1.94
N PRO A 112 -2.20 -5.31 -2.08
CA PRO A 112 -2.80 -6.15 -1.04
C PRO A 112 -1.96 -7.40 -0.74
N THR A 113 -1.43 -8.02 -1.80
CA THR A 113 -0.49 -9.15 -1.65
C THR A 113 0.76 -8.73 -0.87
N LEU A 114 1.37 -7.60 -1.23
CA LEU A 114 2.57 -7.09 -0.55
C LEU A 114 2.29 -6.70 0.91
N ASP A 115 1.13 -6.12 1.21
CA ASP A 115 0.71 -5.82 2.58
C ASP A 115 0.62 -7.11 3.40
N ASN A 116 -0.03 -8.16 2.87
CA ASN A 116 -0.12 -9.45 3.55
C ASN A 116 1.27 -10.06 3.83
N TYR A 117 2.22 -9.95 2.90
CA TYR A 117 3.61 -10.37 3.15
C TYR A 117 4.23 -9.63 4.34
N VAL A 118 3.97 -8.34 4.49
CA VAL A 118 4.48 -7.53 5.61
C VAL A 118 3.73 -7.85 6.91
N SER A 119 2.41 -7.85 6.87
CA SER A 119 1.51 -7.99 8.01
C SER A 119 1.50 -9.40 8.61
N TYR A 120 1.52 -10.45 7.78
CA TYR A 120 1.52 -11.84 8.24
C TYR A 120 2.91 -12.50 8.20
N GLY A 121 3.88 -11.86 7.55
CA GLY A 121 5.27 -12.33 7.41
C GLY A 121 6.29 -11.49 8.17
N THR A 122 5.84 -10.67 9.11
CA THR A 122 6.62 -9.63 9.79
C THR A 122 7.99 -10.10 10.32
N GLU A 123 8.06 -11.29 10.94
CA GLU A 123 9.31 -11.81 11.48
C GLU A 123 10.35 -12.12 10.40
N GLN A 124 9.92 -12.71 9.28
CA GLN A 124 10.78 -12.97 8.12
C GLN A 124 11.21 -11.66 7.46
N VAL A 125 10.29 -10.71 7.29
CA VAL A 125 10.61 -9.37 6.74
C VAL A 125 11.67 -8.67 7.59
N ALA A 126 11.51 -8.66 8.92
CA ALA A 126 12.42 -7.93 9.80
C ALA A 126 13.76 -8.62 10.04
N SER A 127 13.85 -9.94 9.90
CA SER A 127 15.08 -10.72 10.12
C SER A 127 15.86 -11.06 8.85
N ASN A 128 15.23 -10.93 7.67
CA ASN A 128 15.86 -11.22 6.39
C ASN A 128 16.05 -9.93 5.56
N ALA A 129 17.31 -9.49 5.48
CA ALA A 129 17.67 -8.28 4.75
C ALA A 129 17.33 -8.33 3.25
N GLU A 130 17.36 -9.52 2.62
CA GLU A 130 17.03 -9.67 1.20
C GLU A 130 15.53 -9.41 0.95
N ILE A 131 14.66 -10.00 1.79
CA ILE A 131 13.21 -9.76 1.72
C ILE A 131 12.88 -8.28 1.96
N LEU A 132 13.48 -7.69 2.99
CA LEU A 132 13.29 -6.28 3.30
C LEU A 132 13.74 -5.37 2.13
N GLN A 133 14.87 -5.70 1.49
CA GLN A 133 15.36 -4.97 0.32
C GLN A 133 14.42 -5.09 -0.89
N LEU A 134 13.84 -6.26 -1.15
CA LEU A 134 12.85 -6.42 -2.21
C LEU A 134 11.63 -5.53 -1.95
N LEU A 135 11.06 -5.57 -0.75
CA LEU A 135 9.90 -4.74 -0.36
C LEU A 135 10.21 -3.25 -0.46
N MET A 136 11.40 -2.84 0.00
CA MET A 136 11.86 -1.46 -0.11
C MET A 136 12.07 -1.04 -1.57
N HIS A 137 12.49 -1.96 -2.45
CA HIS A 137 12.70 -1.66 -3.88
C HIS A 137 11.39 -1.28 -4.58
N PHE A 138 10.28 -1.98 -4.30
CA PHE A 138 8.95 -1.60 -4.84
C PHE A 138 8.64 -0.13 -4.49
N TYR A 139 8.76 0.21 -3.21
CA TYR A 139 8.54 1.57 -2.71
C TYR A 139 9.47 2.60 -3.39
N GLN A 140 10.77 2.33 -3.42
CA GLN A 140 11.77 3.21 -4.04
C GLN A 140 11.43 3.48 -5.51
N ARG A 141 11.13 2.42 -6.26
CA ARG A 141 10.84 2.51 -7.69
C ARG A 141 9.59 3.36 -7.94
N ILE A 142 8.52 3.10 -7.21
CA ILE A 142 7.27 3.87 -7.31
C ILE A 142 7.48 5.35 -6.97
N MET A 143 8.22 5.63 -5.89
CA MET A 143 8.45 7.00 -5.42
C MET A 143 9.46 7.79 -6.26
N GLN A 144 10.23 7.15 -7.13
CA GLN A 144 11.27 7.83 -7.92
C GLN A 144 10.98 7.82 -9.43
N SER A 145 10.20 6.86 -9.91
CA SER A 145 9.89 6.75 -11.33
C SER A 145 8.99 7.89 -11.81
N GLU A 146 9.30 8.42 -13.00
CA GLU A 146 8.45 9.38 -13.71
C GLU A 146 7.22 8.69 -14.34
N ARG A 147 7.28 7.36 -14.53
CA ARG A 147 6.13 6.58 -15.02
C ARG A 147 5.01 6.55 -14.00
N SER A 148 5.35 6.58 -12.70
CA SER A 148 4.32 6.46 -11.68
C SER A 148 3.39 7.68 -11.70
N ASN A 149 2.11 7.47 -11.49
CA ASN A 149 1.10 8.48 -11.21
C ASN A 149 0.95 8.69 -9.69
N GLU A 150 0.07 9.60 -9.26
CA GLU A 150 -0.10 9.88 -7.82
C GLU A 150 -0.83 8.75 -7.07
N GLN A 151 -1.66 7.95 -7.75
CA GLN A 151 -2.34 6.79 -7.18
C GLN A 151 -1.36 5.66 -6.85
N GLU A 152 -0.44 5.34 -7.75
CA GLU A 152 0.61 4.36 -7.49
C GLU A 152 1.52 4.83 -6.36
N ARG A 153 1.84 6.14 -6.28
CA ARG A 153 2.60 6.70 -5.16
C ARG A 153 1.86 6.62 -3.83
N THR A 154 0.55 6.83 -3.83
CA THR A 154 -0.31 6.54 -2.67
C THR A 154 -0.17 5.07 -2.24
N CYS A 155 -0.19 4.13 -3.19
CA CYS A 155 0.05 2.71 -2.88
C CYS A 155 1.45 2.48 -2.29
N GLY A 156 2.47 3.19 -2.79
CA GLY A 156 3.82 3.14 -2.23
C GLY A 156 3.86 3.63 -0.79
N CYS A 157 3.13 4.70 -0.47
CA CYS A 157 2.99 5.20 0.89
C CYS A 157 2.34 4.17 1.83
N LYS A 158 1.30 3.46 1.38
CA LYS A 158 0.67 2.36 2.15
C LYS A 158 1.65 1.23 2.44
N LEU A 159 2.44 0.80 1.45
CA LEU A 159 3.43 -0.27 1.63
C LEU A 159 4.47 0.10 2.70
N VAL A 160 5.00 1.32 2.65
CA VAL A 160 6.03 1.74 3.62
C VAL A 160 5.45 2.01 5.01
N GLU A 161 4.19 2.42 5.08
CA GLU A 161 3.44 2.47 6.33
C GLU A 161 3.33 1.08 6.96
N ALA A 162 2.88 0.07 6.21
CA ALA A 162 2.80 -1.31 6.69
C ALA A 162 4.15 -1.81 7.23
N LEU A 163 5.26 -1.49 6.53
CA LEU A 163 6.62 -1.80 6.99
C LEU A 163 6.95 -1.13 8.32
N MET A 164 6.70 0.17 8.47
CA MET A 164 6.98 0.91 9.70
C MET A 164 6.12 0.43 10.88
N LEU A 165 4.84 0.14 10.65
CA LEU A 165 3.93 -0.33 11.68
C LEU A 165 4.30 -1.73 12.18
N ASN A 166 4.55 -2.68 11.28
CA ASN A 166 4.81 -4.07 11.63
C ASN A 166 6.27 -4.32 12.06
N CYS A 167 7.23 -3.62 11.46
CA CYS A 167 8.67 -3.82 11.74
C CYS A 167 9.24 -2.78 12.70
N ARG A 168 8.41 -2.22 13.59
CA ARG A 168 8.81 -1.14 14.51
C ARG A 168 10.04 -1.50 15.35
N GLY A 169 11.04 -0.61 15.33
CA GLY A 169 12.32 -0.75 16.05
C GLY A 169 13.31 -1.71 15.40
N ARG A 170 13.02 -2.24 14.20
CA ARG A 170 13.88 -3.20 13.49
C ARG A 170 14.37 -2.71 12.13
N ILE A 171 13.80 -1.61 11.62
CA ILE A 171 14.10 -1.05 10.29
C ILE A 171 14.56 0.40 10.34
N ASP A 172 15.15 0.84 11.46
CA ASP A 172 15.60 2.23 11.70
C ASP A 172 16.49 2.77 10.57
N GLY A 173 17.28 1.91 9.94
CA GLY A 173 18.15 2.28 8.81
C GLY A 173 17.40 2.76 7.56
N LEU A 174 16.12 2.39 7.37
CA LEU A 174 15.31 2.79 6.22
C LEU A 174 14.60 4.13 6.43
N ILE A 175 14.33 4.50 7.68
CA ILE A 175 13.52 5.69 8.02
C ILE A 175 14.05 6.98 7.39
N PRO A 176 15.37 7.28 7.38
CA PRO A 176 15.87 8.50 6.74
C PRO A 176 15.55 8.59 5.25
N GLU A 177 15.60 7.47 4.53
CA GLU A 177 15.33 7.42 3.10
C GLU A 177 13.83 7.62 2.81
N VAL A 178 12.98 6.96 3.59
CA VAL A 178 11.51 7.06 3.52
C VAL A 178 11.05 8.51 3.72
N ILE A 179 11.60 9.20 4.73
CA ILE A 179 11.31 10.63 4.96
C ILE A 179 11.77 11.47 3.77
N GLN A 180 12.97 11.22 3.22
CA GLN A 180 13.49 11.97 2.08
C GLN A 180 12.62 11.82 0.83
N HIS A 181 12.09 10.62 0.56
CA HIS A 181 11.17 10.40 -0.56
C HIS A 181 9.86 11.17 -0.39
N ALA A 182 9.22 11.10 0.77
CA ALA A 182 8.01 11.87 1.03
C ALA A 182 8.27 13.39 0.96
N MET A 183 9.34 13.85 1.59
CA MET A 183 9.69 15.28 1.63
C MET A 183 10.07 15.85 0.27
N ARG A 184 10.58 15.04 -0.68
CA ARG A 184 10.79 15.48 -2.07
C ARG A 184 9.50 16.04 -2.69
N TYR A 185 8.36 15.45 -2.39
CA TYR A 185 7.05 15.89 -2.89
C TYR A 185 6.43 16.97 -2.00
N ILE A 186 6.53 16.83 -0.67
CA ILE A 186 5.96 17.77 0.30
C ILE A 186 6.71 19.12 0.31
N ALA A 187 8.02 19.14 0.09
CA ALA A 187 8.79 20.38 0.06
C ALA A 187 8.72 21.08 -1.31
N THR A 188 8.35 20.36 -2.38
CA THR A 188 8.30 20.92 -3.74
C THR A 188 6.95 21.62 -3.99
N PRO A 189 6.93 22.93 -4.26
CA PRO A 189 5.70 23.63 -4.64
C PRO A 189 5.09 23.01 -5.91
N GLY A 190 3.81 22.65 -5.87
CA GLY A 190 3.15 21.97 -6.98
C GLY A 190 3.60 20.52 -7.23
N GLY A 191 4.43 19.95 -6.35
CA GLY A 191 4.88 18.55 -6.45
C GLY A 191 3.80 17.51 -6.12
N ILE A 192 2.65 17.94 -5.59
CA ILE A 192 1.50 17.10 -5.29
C ILE A 192 0.24 17.82 -5.79
N LYS A 193 -0.61 17.12 -6.55
CA LYS A 193 -1.82 17.64 -7.18
C LYS A 193 -3.10 17.12 -6.51
N SER A 194 -3.16 15.83 -6.20
CA SER A 194 -4.30 15.16 -5.61
C SER A 194 -4.34 15.32 -4.08
N ARG A 195 -5.55 15.19 -3.54
CA ARG A 195 -5.78 15.14 -2.09
C ARG A 195 -5.23 13.83 -1.51
N GLY A 196 -5.52 12.69 -2.12
CA GLY A 196 -5.07 11.37 -1.66
C GLY A 196 -3.56 11.33 -1.45
N PHE A 197 -2.78 11.64 -2.49
CA PHE A 197 -1.32 11.59 -2.37
C PHE A 197 -0.77 12.61 -1.36
N LEU A 198 -1.41 13.77 -1.18
CA LEU A 198 -1.01 14.72 -0.15
C LEU A 198 -1.16 14.14 1.27
N VAL A 199 -2.30 13.52 1.56
CA VAL A 199 -2.57 12.92 2.88
C VAL A 199 -1.56 11.80 3.13
N TYR A 200 -1.44 10.85 2.20
CA TYR A 200 -0.52 9.73 2.34
C TYR A 200 0.96 10.14 2.43
N ALA A 201 1.40 11.14 1.66
CA ALA A 201 2.78 11.64 1.80
C ALA A 201 3.02 12.25 3.18
N LEU A 202 2.07 13.03 3.71
CA LEU A 202 2.16 13.56 5.08
C LEU A 202 2.16 12.44 6.11
N GLU A 203 1.35 11.39 5.90
CA GLU A 203 1.27 10.20 6.75
C GLU A 203 2.55 9.40 6.78
N VAL A 204 3.31 9.31 5.68
CA VAL A 204 4.63 8.66 5.71
C VAL A 204 5.53 9.29 6.77
N VAL A 205 5.53 10.63 6.88
CA VAL A 205 6.33 11.33 7.90
C VAL A 205 5.68 11.23 9.29
N LEU A 206 4.34 11.21 9.39
CA LEU A 206 3.65 10.95 10.67
C LEU A 206 3.97 9.55 11.20
N ASN A 207 3.98 8.54 10.33
CA ASN A 207 4.39 7.18 10.66
C ASN A 207 5.84 7.13 11.13
N ALA A 208 6.76 7.85 10.47
CA ALA A 208 8.14 7.95 10.93
C ALA A 208 8.26 8.62 12.31
N LEU A 209 7.49 9.69 12.56
CA LEU A 209 7.40 10.36 13.86
C LEU A 209 6.84 9.44 14.95
N TYR A 210 5.80 8.67 14.62
CA TYR A 210 5.22 7.69 15.53
C TYR A 210 6.16 6.52 15.78
N TYR A 211 6.87 6.04 14.75
CA TYR A 211 7.86 4.97 14.81
C TYR A 211 8.98 5.30 15.80
N ASN A 212 9.69 6.41 15.56
CA ASN A 212 10.79 6.92 16.38
C ASN A 212 10.92 8.45 16.19
N PRO A 213 10.34 9.26 17.10
CA PRO A 213 10.26 10.70 16.90
C PRO A 213 11.63 11.38 16.96
N GLN A 214 12.58 10.86 17.73
CA GLN A 214 13.94 11.39 17.78
C GLN A 214 14.67 11.20 16.45
N LEU A 215 14.57 10.01 15.85
CA LEU A 215 15.16 9.73 14.54
C LEU A 215 14.51 10.58 13.44
N ALA A 216 13.18 10.60 13.39
CA ALA A 216 12.45 11.32 12.35
C ALA A 216 12.69 12.84 12.42
N LEU A 217 12.62 13.43 13.61
CA LEU A 217 12.94 14.85 13.80
C LEU A 217 14.40 15.16 13.47
N GLY A 218 15.33 14.26 13.83
CA GLY A 218 16.75 14.40 13.47
C GLY A 218 16.95 14.50 11.95
N VAL A 219 16.26 13.67 11.18
CA VAL A 219 16.30 13.71 9.70
C VAL A 219 15.71 15.01 9.16
N LEU A 220 14.54 15.43 9.68
CA LEU A 220 13.89 16.68 9.25
C LEU A 220 14.75 17.92 9.57
N GLU A 221 15.37 17.97 10.75
CA GLU A 221 16.26 19.07 11.16
C GLU A 221 17.52 19.14 10.32
N GLN A 222 18.14 17.98 10.04
CA GLN A 222 19.34 17.91 9.20
C GLN A 222 19.14 18.54 7.81
N HIS A 223 17.91 18.46 7.29
CA HIS A 223 17.55 19.02 5.98
C HIS A 223 16.84 20.38 6.06
N GLY A 224 16.62 20.92 7.26
CA GLY A 224 15.87 22.17 7.47
C GLY A 224 14.39 22.07 7.10
N TRP A 225 13.81 20.88 7.11
CA TRP A 225 12.44 20.60 6.65
C TRP A 225 11.37 20.72 7.73
N THR A 226 11.75 20.69 9.00
CA THR A 226 10.83 20.60 10.13
C THR A 226 9.73 21.65 10.10
N GLN A 227 10.06 22.94 9.99
CA GLN A 227 9.06 24.02 9.94
C GLN A 227 8.13 23.89 8.74
N GLY A 228 8.69 23.62 7.56
CA GLY A 228 7.92 23.48 6.32
C GLY A 228 6.95 22.30 6.38
N TYR A 229 7.39 21.17 6.93
CA TYR A 229 6.56 19.99 7.12
C TYR A 229 5.40 20.26 8.07
N PHE A 230 5.67 20.73 9.29
CA PHE A 230 4.61 20.96 10.29
C PHE A 230 3.64 22.09 9.90
N GLY A 231 4.12 23.11 9.19
CA GLY A 231 3.26 24.12 8.58
C GLY A 231 2.32 23.52 7.53
N ARG A 232 2.85 22.70 6.61
CA ARG A 232 2.04 22.04 5.56
C ARG A 232 1.07 21.01 6.14
N LEU A 233 1.48 20.26 7.17
CA LEU A 233 0.61 19.36 7.93
C LEU A 233 -0.57 20.13 8.53
N THR A 234 -0.29 21.18 9.31
CA THR A 234 -1.32 21.98 9.99
C THR A 234 -2.31 22.63 9.01
N GLN A 235 -1.82 23.10 7.86
CA GLN A 235 -2.66 23.67 6.80
C GLN A 235 -3.52 22.62 6.06
N SER A 236 -3.22 21.34 6.22
CA SER A 236 -3.88 20.24 5.48
C SER A 236 -4.73 19.33 6.38
N VAL A 237 -4.84 19.62 7.68
CA VAL A 237 -5.54 18.79 8.68
C VAL A 237 -7.01 18.52 8.33
N ASP A 238 -7.67 19.47 7.69
CA ASP A 238 -9.05 19.36 7.22
C ASP A 238 -9.24 18.31 6.12
N LYS A 239 -8.16 17.92 5.43
CA LYS A 239 -8.16 16.89 4.38
C LYS A 239 -8.11 15.46 4.93
N PHE A 240 -7.72 15.29 6.19
CA PHE A 240 -7.66 14.01 6.90
C PHE A 240 -9.08 13.64 7.31
N LYS A 241 -9.77 12.80 6.53
CA LYS A 241 -11.18 12.46 6.76
C LYS A 241 -11.37 11.08 7.41
N ARG A 242 -10.47 10.13 7.14
CA ARG A 242 -10.60 8.74 7.62
C ARG A 242 -10.27 8.62 9.10
N VAL A 243 -10.76 7.55 9.72
CA VAL A 243 -10.50 7.25 11.14
C VAL A 243 -9.02 6.96 11.34
N HIS A 244 -8.43 6.17 10.44
CA HIS A 244 -7.01 5.85 10.45
C HIS A 244 -6.13 7.12 10.47
N ASP A 245 -6.29 8.01 9.49
CA ASP A 245 -5.51 9.24 9.30
C ASP A 245 -5.48 10.09 10.56
N LYS A 246 -6.66 10.28 11.16
CA LYS A 246 -6.82 11.09 12.37
C LYS A 246 -6.16 10.43 13.57
N LYS A 247 -6.29 9.11 13.75
CA LYS A 247 -5.64 8.37 14.83
C LYS A 247 -4.12 8.43 14.70
N LEU A 248 -3.58 8.24 13.49
CA LEU A 248 -2.15 8.32 13.23
C LEU A 248 -1.61 9.73 13.53
N LEU A 249 -2.27 10.78 13.03
CA LEU A 249 -1.90 12.16 13.31
C LEU A 249 -1.87 12.44 14.81
N ILE A 250 -2.93 12.04 15.54
CA ILE A 250 -3.00 12.18 16.99
C ILE A 250 -1.84 11.45 17.67
N ALA A 251 -1.62 10.17 17.33
CA ALA A 251 -0.59 9.34 17.95
C ALA A 251 0.83 9.89 17.70
N ALA A 252 1.11 10.32 16.47
CA ALA A 252 2.39 10.90 16.07
C ALA A 252 2.67 12.22 16.79
N LEU A 253 1.69 13.14 16.85
CA LEU A 253 1.84 14.40 17.58
C LEU A 253 1.99 14.17 19.09
N CYS A 254 1.24 13.23 19.66
CA CYS A 254 1.43 12.83 21.05
C CYS A 254 2.84 12.29 21.31
N ALA A 255 3.39 11.47 20.40
CA ALA A 255 4.74 10.95 20.52
C ALA A 255 5.80 12.06 20.50
N VAL A 256 5.63 13.07 19.64
CA VAL A 256 6.50 14.26 19.59
C VAL A 256 6.38 15.08 20.88
N ILE A 257 5.16 15.39 21.31
CA ILE A 257 4.90 16.23 22.50
C ILE A 257 5.39 15.55 23.79
N ALA A 258 5.34 14.22 23.85
CA ALA A 258 5.83 13.44 24.99
C ALA A 258 7.35 13.41 25.11
N MET A 259 8.10 13.88 24.10
CA MET A 259 9.55 13.94 24.17
C MET A 259 10.04 14.94 25.24
N PRO A 260 11.17 14.65 25.93
CA PRO A 260 11.79 15.62 26.82
C PRO A 260 12.11 16.94 26.10
N SER A 261 11.90 18.07 26.77
CA SER A 261 12.13 19.40 26.19
C SER A 261 13.57 19.60 25.69
N SER A 262 14.55 18.90 26.29
CA SER A 262 15.95 18.92 25.87
C SER A 262 16.23 18.19 24.55
N GLN A 263 15.32 17.31 24.12
CA GLN A 263 15.42 16.54 22.87
C GLN A 263 14.54 17.12 21.75
N LEU A 264 13.62 18.02 22.08
CA LEU A 264 12.82 18.73 21.09
C LEU A 264 13.65 19.78 20.37
N PRO A 265 13.71 19.76 19.03
CA PRO A 265 14.37 20.80 18.25
C PRO A 265 13.79 22.19 18.54
N GLY A 266 14.63 23.23 18.50
CA GLY A 266 14.20 24.61 18.75
C GLY A 266 13.11 25.09 17.77
N SER A 267 13.08 24.54 16.56
CA SER A 267 12.03 24.73 15.56
C SER A 267 10.65 24.30 16.08
N ILE A 268 10.55 23.12 16.72
CA ILE A 268 9.31 22.60 17.28
C ILE A 268 8.91 23.38 18.52
N GLN A 269 9.86 23.76 19.38
CA GLN A 269 9.56 24.47 20.63
C GLN A 269 8.75 25.75 20.39
N GLY A 270 9.07 26.51 19.34
CA GLY A 270 8.31 27.71 18.95
C GLY A 270 6.93 27.43 18.35
N GLY A 271 6.73 26.24 17.76
CA GLY A 271 5.48 25.82 17.11
C GLY A 271 4.55 24.96 17.99
N LEU A 272 4.93 24.65 19.24
CA LEU A 272 4.16 23.74 20.10
C LEU A 272 2.70 24.16 20.27
N ALA A 273 2.42 25.45 20.44
CA ALA A 273 1.05 25.94 20.60
C ALA A 273 0.17 25.64 19.37
N GLU A 274 0.73 25.77 18.16
CA GLU A 274 0.05 25.44 16.92
C GLU A 274 -0.14 23.93 16.77
N LEU A 275 0.86 23.12 17.13
CA LEU A 275 0.75 21.66 17.13
C LEU A 275 -0.31 21.16 18.11
N PHE A 276 -0.38 21.74 19.31
CA PHE A 276 -1.45 21.45 20.27
C PHE A 276 -2.82 21.86 19.72
N GLY A 277 -2.94 23.03 19.09
CA GLY A 277 -4.18 23.45 18.44
C GLY A 277 -4.61 22.50 17.32
N THR A 278 -3.67 22.04 16.51
CA THR A 278 -3.91 21.01 15.49
C THR A 278 -4.35 19.69 16.11
N LEU A 279 -3.67 19.20 17.14
CA LEU A 279 -4.05 17.99 17.87
C LEU A 279 -5.50 18.06 18.38
N LEU A 280 -5.88 19.17 19.03
CA LEU A 280 -7.23 19.38 19.56
C LEU A 280 -8.29 19.41 18.46
N ARG A 281 -8.04 20.10 17.34
CA ARG A 281 -8.95 20.11 16.18
C ARG A 281 -9.14 18.72 15.57
N THR A 282 -8.07 17.93 15.50
CA THR A 282 -8.16 16.54 15.02
C THR A 282 -8.98 15.68 15.99
N PHE A 283 -8.79 15.82 17.30
CA PHE A 283 -9.63 15.14 18.31
C PHE A 283 -11.11 15.52 18.20
N GLU A 284 -11.40 16.81 18.02
CA GLU A 284 -12.78 17.31 17.89
C GLU A 284 -13.50 16.75 16.65
N THR A 285 -12.75 16.53 15.56
CA THR A 285 -13.30 16.02 14.30
C THR A 285 -13.28 14.49 14.16
N LEU A 286 -12.60 13.77 15.07
CA LEU A 286 -12.50 12.31 15.06
C LEU A 286 -13.85 11.59 15.20
N PRO A 287 -14.80 12.00 16.08
CA PRO A 287 -16.12 11.38 16.14
C PRO A 287 -16.86 11.39 14.80
N ARG A 288 -16.74 12.48 14.03
CA ARG A 288 -17.35 12.57 12.69
C ARG A 288 -16.75 11.56 11.71
N ALA A 289 -15.47 11.24 11.83
CA ALA A 289 -14.84 10.22 11.01
C ALA A 289 -15.39 8.82 11.33
N PHE A 290 -15.62 8.52 12.62
CA PHE A 290 -16.29 7.27 13.01
C PHE A 290 -17.71 7.18 12.46
N ASP A 291 -18.48 8.28 12.55
CA ASP A 291 -19.82 8.33 11.97
C ASP A 291 -19.77 8.09 10.46
N ASN A 292 -18.86 8.76 9.73
CA ASN A 292 -18.71 8.58 8.29
C ASN A 292 -18.37 7.13 7.90
N ARG A 293 -17.42 6.51 8.61
CA ARG A 293 -17.06 5.10 8.41
C ARG A 293 -18.27 4.18 8.62
N ALA A 294 -19.02 4.35 9.71
CA ALA A 294 -20.21 3.55 9.98
C ALA A 294 -21.31 3.73 8.91
N HIS A 295 -21.46 4.93 8.36
CA HIS A 295 -22.37 5.18 7.24
C HIS A 295 -21.91 4.50 5.95
N GLN A 296 -20.60 4.48 5.67
CA GLN A 296 -20.04 3.76 4.54
C GLN A 296 -20.24 2.25 4.70
N GLU A 297 -19.91 1.67 5.87
CA GLU A 297 -20.13 0.26 6.19
C GLU A 297 -21.59 -0.17 5.97
N GLY A 298 -22.54 0.67 6.41
CA GLY A 298 -23.97 0.42 6.22
C GLY A 298 -24.40 0.43 4.75
N LYS A 299 -23.83 1.31 3.92
CA LYS A 299 -24.13 1.37 2.48
C LYS A 299 -23.59 0.16 1.73
N PHE A 300 -22.33 -0.22 1.96
CA PHE A 300 -21.74 -1.42 1.34
C PHE A 300 -22.54 -2.68 1.67
N SER A 301 -22.92 -2.85 2.94
CA SER A 301 -23.75 -3.99 3.37
C SER A 301 -25.12 -4.03 2.67
N LEU A 302 -25.70 -2.87 2.33
CA LEU A 302 -26.97 -2.78 1.62
C LEU A 302 -26.82 -3.08 0.12
N GLU A 303 -25.71 -2.70 -0.49
CA GLU A 303 -25.41 -2.92 -1.92
C GLU A 303 -25.01 -4.36 -2.24
N GLU A 304 -24.22 -5.02 -1.37
CA GLU A 304 -23.96 -6.46 -1.46
C GLU A 304 -25.26 -7.28 -1.43
N LEU A 305 -26.28 -6.80 -0.72
CA LEU A 305 -27.60 -7.42 -0.65
C LEU A 305 -28.50 -7.08 -1.85
N SER A 306 -28.31 -5.92 -2.51
CA SER A 306 -29.16 -5.47 -3.62
C SER A 306 -28.62 -5.78 -5.01
N GLY A 307 -27.35 -6.17 -5.15
CA GLY A 307 -26.75 -6.54 -6.43
C GLY A 307 -26.77 -5.42 -7.48
N SER A 308 -26.87 -4.17 -7.04
CA SER A 308 -26.92 -2.98 -7.89
C SER A 308 -25.54 -2.32 -7.95
N GLU A 309 -24.87 -2.46 -9.09
CA GLU A 309 -23.65 -1.71 -9.46
C GLU A 309 -24.03 -0.27 -9.86
N ASP A 310 -24.49 0.55 -8.92
CA ASP A 310 -24.59 2.00 -9.19
C ASP A 310 -23.24 2.66 -8.90
N ASP A 311 -22.71 3.39 -9.89
CA ASP A 311 -21.41 4.08 -9.90
C ASP A 311 -21.17 4.88 -8.60
N ILE A 312 -20.27 4.36 -7.77
CA ILE A 312 -19.86 4.98 -6.52
C ILE A 312 -18.95 6.18 -6.84
N ASP A 313 -19.50 7.39 -6.74
CA ASP A 313 -18.72 8.65 -6.62
C ASP A 313 -18.25 8.84 -5.15
N ALA A 314 -17.89 7.75 -4.47
CA ALA A 314 -17.09 7.85 -3.25
C ALA A 314 -15.68 8.16 -3.69
N ASP A 315 -15.07 9.19 -3.09
CA ASP A 315 -13.61 9.34 -3.12
C ASP A 315 -13.03 7.96 -2.75
N LEU A 316 -12.49 7.20 -3.71
CA LEU A 316 -11.91 5.87 -3.50
C LEU A 316 -10.87 5.89 -2.37
N ASP A 317 -10.25 7.06 -2.15
CA ASP A 317 -9.36 7.38 -1.04
C ASP A 317 -10.01 7.17 0.36
N ASP A 318 -11.33 7.35 0.51
CA ASP A 318 -12.06 7.24 1.78
C ASP A 318 -12.56 5.79 2.04
N LEU A 319 -12.29 4.81 1.14
CA LEU A 319 -12.62 3.38 1.31
C LEU A 319 -11.50 2.56 1.97
N ASP A 320 -10.31 3.13 2.12
CA ASP A 320 -9.12 2.46 2.68
C ASP A 320 -9.18 2.21 4.20
N ASP A 321 -10.33 2.41 4.87
CA ASP A 321 -10.53 2.09 6.30
C ASP A 321 -10.93 0.60 6.53
N PHE A 322 -10.93 -0.22 5.45
CA PHE A 322 -11.28 -1.64 5.39
C PHE A 322 -10.09 -2.54 5.08
#